data_AF-A0A3D1BFX1-F1
#
_entry.id   AF-A0A3D1BFX1-F1
#
_cell.length_a   1.000
_cell.length_b   1.000
_cell.length_c   1.000
_cell.angle_alpha   90.00
_cell.angle_beta   90.00
_cell.angle_gamma   90.00
#
_symmetry.space_group_name_H-M   'P 1'
#
loop_
_entity.id
_entity.type
_entity.pdbx_description
1 polymer ?
#
loop_
_entity_poly.entity_id
_entity_poly.type
_entity_poly.pdbx_seq_one_letter_code
_entity_poly.pdbx_strand_id
1 'polypeptide(L)'
;SGNALPAAEALASADMNDEQWESVLVSIAGECTSVNGFGEWQLNDGSGNGMVAGLGYDAVDDSVDVDGVMMGIVELGANYQVTGPNFYSFGNWKLSPRDTADVVRVGCTDSNFPNYDALATLDDGSCVSIPGCTNPDADNYDPAATLDDGSCVIVGCTDPTALNYEANATEADDASCYYTLPSVIINEIHYNPCGAQGDDFDYEFVELLNIGDVTVGLSGYEFYNESAGDDQLSLVFPEGTSMAAGEFIVLVVSDAGLAAYGGNGYQVFVLDAG
;
A
#
# COMPACT_ATOMS: atom_id res chain seq x y z
N SER A 1 -51.76 22.88 2.72
CA SER A 1 -53.03 22.22 3.05
C SER A 1 -53.02 21.55 4.42
N GLY A 2 -51.86 21.30 5.05
CA GLY A 2 -51.79 20.60 6.36
C GLY A 2 -52.09 19.10 6.27
N ASN A 3 -52.24 18.57 5.06
CA ASN A 3 -52.43 17.14 4.82
C ASN A 3 -51.08 16.42 4.86
N ALA A 4 -51.05 15.21 5.41
CA ALA A 4 -49.92 14.31 5.24
C ALA A 4 -49.78 13.94 3.77
N LEU A 5 -48.56 14.00 3.26
CA LEU A 5 -48.25 13.47 1.92
C LEU A 5 -48.39 11.94 1.97
N PRO A 6 -48.87 11.31 0.88
CA PRO A 6 -48.81 9.85 0.78
C PRO A 6 -47.34 9.40 0.85
N ALA A 7 -47.12 8.16 1.30
CA ALA A 7 -45.82 7.53 1.14
C ALA A 7 -45.52 7.40 -0.36
N ALA A 8 -44.25 7.60 -0.74
CA ALA A 8 -43.82 7.36 -2.10
C ALA A 8 -43.87 5.85 -2.41
N GLU A 9 -44.31 5.49 -3.60
CA GLU A 9 -44.19 4.11 -4.08
C GLU A 9 -42.74 3.86 -4.50
N ALA A 10 -42.11 2.81 -3.97
CA ALA A 10 -40.75 2.43 -4.36
C ALA A 10 -40.79 1.64 -5.67
N LEU A 11 -40.08 2.13 -6.69
CA LEU A 11 -40.06 1.52 -8.02
C LEU A 11 -38.62 1.18 -8.43
N ALA A 12 -38.49 0.21 -9.33
CA ALA A 12 -37.25 0.07 -10.09
C ALA A 12 -37.09 1.27 -11.02
N SER A 13 -35.83 1.64 -11.31
CA SER A 13 -35.51 2.84 -12.11
C SER A 13 -36.22 2.88 -13.47
N ALA A 14 -36.38 1.75 -14.15
CA ALA A 14 -37.07 1.68 -15.43
C ALA A 14 -38.61 1.71 -15.33
N ASP A 15 -39.17 1.25 -14.21
CA ASP A 15 -40.62 1.07 -14.04
C ASP A 15 -41.37 2.40 -13.98
N MET A 16 -40.69 3.49 -13.60
CA MET A 16 -41.27 4.84 -13.63
C MET A 16 -41.68 5.29 -15.05
N ASN A 17 -41.18 4.63 -16.10
CA ASN A 17 -41.43 4.97 -17.50
C ASN A 17 -42.77 4.44 -18.03
N ASP A 18 -43.78 4.39 -17.16
CA ASP A 18 -45.13 3.90 -17.46
C ASP A 18 -46.18 4.95 -17.06
N GLU A 19 -47.20 5.12 -17.91
CA GLU A 19 -48.27 6.10 -17.72
C GLU A 19 -49.03 5.92 -16.40
N GLN A 20 -49.07 4.70 -15.85
CA GLN A 20 -49.70 4.45 -14.55
C GLN A 20 -49.05 5.23 -13.39
N TRP A 21 -47.78 5.65 -13.56
CA TRP A 21 -47.03 6.41 -12.58
C TRP A 21 -47.06 7.93 -12.84
N GLU A 22 -47.78 8.41 -13.85
CA GLU A 22 -47.91 9.85 -14.09
C GLU A 22 -48.61 10.54 -12.91
N SER A 23 -48.01 11.64 -12.44
CA SER A 23 -48.45 12.41 -11.28
C SER A 23 -48.49 11.63 -9.97
N VAL A 24 -47.87 10.45 -9.92
CA VAL A 24 -47.72 9.65 -8.70
C VAL A 24 -46.42 10.02 -8.00
N LEU A 25 -46.46 10.09 -6.67
CA LEU A 25 -45.27 10.25 -5.84
C LEU A 25 -44.54 8.90 -5.79
N VAL A 26 -43.35 8.84 -6.39
CA VAL A 26 -42.55 7.61 -6.48
C VAL A 26 -41.15 7.86 -5.94
N SER A 27 -40.46 6.80 -5.56
CA SER A 27 -39.08 6.79 -5.12
C SER A 27 -38.31 5.74 -5.92
N ILE A 28 -37.18 6.13 -6.51
CA ILE A 28 -36.25 5.21 -7.17
C ILE A 28 -34.87 5.37 -6.54
N ALA A 29 -34.07 4.31 -6.60
CA ALA A 29 -32.66 4.38 -6.25
C ALA A 29 -31.82 3.85 -7.41
N GLY A 30 -30.56 4.27 -7.51
CA GLY A 30 -29.63 3.74 -8.50
C GLY A 30 -28.37 4.59 -8.65
N GLU A 31 -27.49 4.13 -9.54
CA GLU A 31 -26.28 4.85 -9.92
C GLU A 31 -26.63 6.00 -10.87
N CYS A 32 -26.07 7.19 -10.64
CA CYS A 32 -26.14 8.28 -11.59
C CYS A 32 -25.32 7.94 -12.84
N THR A 33 -26.00 7.63 -13.95
CA THR A 33 -25.38 7.18 -15.20
C THR A 33 -25.23 8.28 -16.26
N SER A 34 -25.87 9.43 -16.06
CA SER A 34 -25.80 10.57 -16.97
C SER A 34 -26.24 11.85 -16.26
N VAL A 35 -25.56 12.96 -16.55
CA VAL A 35 -25.95 14.32 -16.17
C VAL A 35 -25.86 15.20 -17.43
N ASN A 36 -26.93 15.91 -17.77
CA ASN A 36 -26.95 16.78 -18.95
C ASN A 36 -26.83 18.27 -18.59
N GLY A 37 -26.48 19.10 -19.57
CA GLY A 37 -26.29 20.54 -19.38
C GLY A 37 -27.57 21.34 -19.12
N PHE A 38 -28.74 20.69 -19.06
CA PHE A 38 -30.02 21.29 -18.68
C PHE A 38 -30.42 20.91 -17.25
N GLY A 39 -29.55 20.20 -16.53
CA GLY A 39 -29.81 19.81 -15.16
C GLY A 39 -30.67 18.56 -15.01
N GLU A 40 -30.83 17.78 -16.06
CA GLU A 40 -31.50 16.48 -15.98
C GLU A 40 -30.46 15.37 -15.90
N TRP A 41 -30.79 14.32 -15.17
CA TRP A 41 -29.87 13.24 -14.87
C TRP A 41 -30.60 11.90 -14.84
N GLN A 42 -29.85 10.80 -14.83
CA GLN A 42 -30.41 9.45 -14.95
C GLN A 42 -29.90 8.56 -13.83
N LEU A 43 -30.82 7.84 -13.20
CA LEU A 43 -30.53 6.76 -12.26
C LEU A 43 -30.76 5.41 -12.92
N ASN A 44 -29.94 4.42 -12.55
CA ASN A 44 -30.10 3.04 -13.00
C ASN A 44 -29.71 2.07 -11.87
N ASP A 45 -30.63 1.17 -11.52
CA ASP A 45 -30.49 0.10 -10.53
C ASP A 45 -30.22 -1.28 -11.17
N GLY A 46 -29.95 -1.31 -12.48
CA GLY A 46 -29.85 -2.51 -13.30
C GLY A 46 -31.14 -2.86 -14.06
N SER A 47 -32.29 -2.26 -13.72
CA SER A 47 -33.55 -2.44 -14.46
C SER A 47 -33.63 -1.61 -15.75
N GLY A 48 -32.83 -0.54 -15.84
CA GLY A 48 -32.86 0.46 -16.91
C GLY A 48 -32.92 1.88 -16.34
N ASN A 49 -32.99 2.87 -17.23
CA ASN A 49 -32.82 4.27 -16.83
C ASN A 49 -34.13 4.92 -16.39
N GLY A 50 -34.11 5.57 -15.22
CA GLY A 50 -35.11 6.53 -14.77
C GLY A 50 -34.56 7.95 -14.83
N MET A 51 -35.28 8.88 -15.45
CA MET A 51 -34.84 10.28 -15.54
C MET A 51 -35.31 11.10 -14.33
N VAL A 52 -34.45 11.99 -13.87
CA VAL A 52 -34.76 13.00 -12.85
C VAL A 52 -34.67 14.38 -13.51
N ALA A 53 -35.73 15.17 -13.36
CA ALA A 53 -35.85 16.52 -13.87
C ALA A 53 -35.33 17.54 -12.85
N GLY A 54 -34.58 18.52 -13.36
CA GLY A 54 -33.98 19.59 -12.56
C GLY A 54 -32.81 19.07 -11.71
N LEU A 55 -31.86 19.95 -11.42
CA LEU A 55 -30.67 19.63 -10.59
C LEU A 55 -31.00 19.34 -9.12
N GLY A 56 -32.24 18.95 -8.78
CA GLY A 56 -32.69 18.80 -7.40
C GLY A 56 -32.31 20.04 -6.59
N TYR A 57 -32.77 21.22 -7.01
CA TYR A 57 -32.29 22.50 -6.48
C TYR A 57 -32.30 22.46 -4.94
N ASP A 58 -31.10 22.37 -4.37
CA ASP A 58 -30.74 22.33 -2.94
C ASP A 58 -30.58 20.92 -2.27
N ALA A 59 -30.67 19.81 -3.00
CA ALA A 59 -31.00 18.50 -2.41
C ALA A 59 -29.88 17.62 -1.84
N VAL A 60 -28.64 17.99 -2.02
CA VAL A 60 -27.52 17.25 -1.43
C VAL A 60 -26.71 18.33 -0.73
N ASP A 61 -26.33 18.15 0.54
CA ASP A 61 -25.45 19.07 1.29
C ASP A 61 -24.03 19.23 0.63
N ASP A 62 -23.89 18.85 -0.65
CA ASP A 62 -22.77 19.09 -1.56
C ASP A 62 -22.91 20.37 -2.40
N SER A 63 -23.94 21.17 -2.13
CA SER A 63 -24.24 22.34 -2.95
C SER A 63 -23.10 23.37 -2.95
N VAL A 64 -22.80 23.90 -4.13
CA VAL A 64 -21.82 24.98 -4.31
C VAL A 64 -22.52 26.30 -4.55
N ASP A 65 -22.02 27.35 -3.90
CA ASP A 65 -22.43 28.72 -4.18
C ASP A 65 -21.86 29.16 -5.55
N VAL A 66 -22.75 29.40 -6.50
CA VAL A 66 -22.44 30.01 -7.79
C VAL A 66 -23.20 31.34 -7.89
N ASP A 67 -22.51 32.45 -7.62
CA ASP A 67 -23.05 33.81 -7.67
C ASP A 67 -24.27 34.06 -6.74
N GLY A 68 -24.24 33.49 -5.53
CA GLY A 68 -25.30 33.61 -4.53
C GLY A 68 -26.45 32.63 -4.73
N VAL A 69 -26.26 31.64 -5.60
CA VAL A 69 -27.20 30.55 -5.89
C VAL A 69 -26.55 29.22 -5.51
N MET A 70 -27.11 28.53 -4.52
CA MET A 70 -26.69 27.18 -4.15
C MET A 70 -27.12 26.21 -5.26
N MET A 71 -26.16 25.50 -5.85
CA MET A 71 -26.41 24.46 -6.85
C MET A 71 -25.94 23.11 -6.32
N GLY A 72 -26.84 22.13 -6.24
CA GLY A 72 -26.48 20.75 -5.91
C GLY A 72 -25.60 20.13 -7.01
N ILE A 73 -24.60 19.34 -6.62
CA ILE A 73 -23.67 18.65 -7.51
C ILE A 73 -24.05 17.17 -7.58
N VAL A 74 -24.83 16.79 -8.59
CA VAL A 74 -25.01 15.37 -8.90
C VAL A 74 -23.70 14.83 -9.49
N GLU A 75 -23.12 13.82 -8.83
CA GLU A 75 -21.88 13.16 -9.25
C GLU A 75 -22.18 11.91 -10.12
N LEU A 76 -21.58 11.86 -11.30
CA LEU A 76 -21.65 10.69 -12.18
C LEU A 76 -20.97 9.47 -11.49
N GLY A 77 -21.67 8.34 -11.44
CA GLY A 77 -21.21 7.11 -10.78
C GLY A 77 -21.55 7.01 -9.29
N ALA A 78 -22.08 8.08 -8.67
CA ALA A 78 -22.58 8.01 -7.31
C ALA A 78 -24.00 7.44 -7.25
N ASN A 79 -24.36 6.79 -6.15
CA ASN A 79 -25.70 6.26 -5.94
C ASN A 79 -26.59 7.29 -5.24
N TYR A 80 -27.83 7.39 -5.69
CA TYR A 80 -28.84 8.25 -5.09
C TYR A 80 -30.16 7.51 -4.91
N GLN A 81 -30.89 7.89 -3.86
CA GLN A 81 -32.32 7.66 -3.75
C GLN A 81 -33.04 8.98 -4.05
N VAL A 82 -33.93 8.98 -5.04
CA VAL A 82 -34.68 10.16 -5.47
C VAL A 82 -36.17 9.91 -5.32
N THR A 83 -36.84 10.84 -4.65
CA THR A 83 -38.28 10.83 -4.43
C THR A 83 -38.91 12.04 -5.12
N GLY A 84 -40.05 11.85 -5.76
CA GLY A 84 -40.75 12.96 -6.38
C GLY A 84 -41.98 12.52 -7.16
N PRO A 85 -42.88 13.46 -7.47
CA PRO A 85 -43.90 13.22 -8.47
C PRO A 85 -43.26 12.95 -9.85
N ASN A 86 -43.71 11.89 -10.51
CA ASN A 86 -43.28 11.56 -11.87
C ASN A 86 -44.17 12.28 -12.90
N PHE A 87 -43.59 12.84 -13.96
CA PHE A 87 -44.31 13.58 -15.00
C PHE A 87 -43.76 13.28 -16.39
N TYR A 88 -44.64 13.25 -17.40
CA TYR A 88 -44.21 13.18 -18.78
C TYR A 88 -44.00 14.58 -19.36
N SER A 89 -42.77 14.90 -19.78
CA SER A 89 -42.46 16.17 -20.42
C SER A 89 -41.34 16.02 -21.45
N PHE A 90 -41.47 16.76 -22.56
CA PHE A 90 -40.47 16.77 -23.63
C PHE A 90 -40.07 15.36 -24.13
N GLY A 91 -41.04 14.45 -24.20
CA GLY A 91 -40.84 13.10 -24.72
C GLY A 91 -40.25 12.08 -23.73
N ASN A 92 -40.14 12.41 -22.44
CA ASN A 92 -39.59 11.52 -21.42
C ASN A 92 -40.38 11.60 -20.12
N TRP A 93 -40.45 10.47 -19.40
CA TRP A 93 -40.89 10.40 -18.00
C TRP A 93 -39.80 10.92 -17.09
N LYS A 94 -40.13 11.77 -16.11
CA LYS A 94 -39.14 12.38 -15.22
C LYS A 94 -39.70 12.55 -13.81
N LEU A 95 -38.89 12.16 -12.83
CA LEU A 95 -39.08 12.49 -11.43
C LEU A 95 -38.77 13.96 -11.20
N SER A 96 -39.65 14.67 -10.51
CA SER A 96 -39.44 16.08 -10.16
C SER A 96 -39.27 16.21 -8.64
N PRO A 97 -38.04 16.19 -8.11
CA PRO A 97 -37.78 16.40 -6.68
C PRO A 97 -38.42 17.70 -6.19
N ARG A 98 -38.98 17.71 -4.98
CA ARG A 98 -39.76 18.86 -4.46
C ARG A 98 -38.93 19.77 -3.58
N ASP A 99 -38.01 19.18 -2.83
CA ASP A 99 -37.10 19.86 -1.92
C ASP A 99 -35.85 19.01 -1.71
N THR A 100 -35.07 19.37 -0.70
CA THR A 100 -33.76 18.80 -0.48
C THR A 100 -33.77 17.40 0.07
N ALA A 101 -34.82 17.05 0.83
CA ALA A 101 -34.95 15.72 1.42
C ALA A 101 -35.32 14.65 0.38
N ASP A 102 -35.70 15.06 -0.83
CA ASP A 102 -36.11 14.19 -1.92
C ASP A 102 -34.92 13.62 -2.72
N VAL A 103 -33.69 14.09 -2.53
CA VAL A 103 -32.49 13.51 -3.16
C VAL A 103 -31.50 13.14 -2.08
N VAL A 104 -31.23 11.86 -1.92
CA VAL A 104 -30.36 11.36 -0.86
C VAL A 104 -29.22 10.62 -1.50
N ARG A 105 -27.97 11.06 -1.29
CA ARG A 105 -26.80 10.26 -1.69
C ARG A 105 -26.75 9.03 -0.78
N VAL A 106 -26.71 7.86 -1.39
CA VAL A 106 -26.67 6.58 -0.68
C VAL A 106 -25.32 5.91 -0.94
N GLY A 107 -24.79 5.22 0.06
CA GLY A 107 -23.47 4.60 0.01
C GLY A 107 -22.98 4.23 1.40
N CYS A 108 -21.76 3.73 1.51
CA CYS A 108 -21.21 3.39 2.81
C CYS A 108 -21.02 4.63 3.69
N THR A 109 -21.67 4.67 4.85
CA THR A 109 -21.61 5.82 5.78
C THR A 109 -20.62 5.64 6.93
N ASP A 110 -19.96 4.48 7.03
CA ASP A 110 -18.99 4.19 8.09
C ASP A 110 -17.56 4.43 7.60
N SER A 111 -16.89 5.42 8.20
CA SER A 111 -15.52 5.83 7.87
C SER A 111 -14.46 4.77 8.13
N ASN A 112 -14.80 3.65 8.78
CA ASN A 112 -13.88 2.53 8.98
C ASN A 112 -13.76 1.62 7.74
N PHE A 113 -14.60 1.80 6.72
CA PHE A 113 -14.58 0.98 5.51
C PHE A 113 -13.90 1.71 4.34
N PRO A 114 -13.13 1.00 3.49
CA PRO A 114 -12.44 1.57 2.33
C PRO A 114 -13.35 2.31 1.34
N ASN A 115 -14.58 1.85 1.19
CA ASN A 115 -15.56 2.44 0.28
C ASN A 115 -16.46 3.49 0.96
N TYR A 116 -16.04 4.03 2.10
CA TYR A 116 -16.72 5.13 2.79
C TYR A 116 -16.96 6.31 1.84
N ASP A 117 -18.20 6.77 1.83
CA ASP A 117 -18.65 7.94 1.11
C ASP A 117 -19.03 9.04 2.11
N ALA A 118 -18.17 10.06 2.21
CA ALA A 118 -18.35 11.15 3.17
C ALA A 118 -19.57 12.04 2.90
N LEU A 119 -20.20 11.93 1.72
CA LEU A 119 -21.41 12.66 1.37
C LEU A 119 -22.66 11.77 1.43
N ALA A 120 -22.51 10.44 1.60
CA ALA A 120 -23.65 9.56 1.78
C ALA A 120 -24.32 9.86 3.13
N THR A 121 -25.62 10.13 3.10
CA THR A 121 -26.43 10.38 4.31
C THR A 121 -27.33 9.21 4.67
N LEU A 122 -27.37 8.19 3.80
CA LEU A 122 -28.09 6.95 4.02
C LEU A 122 -27.23 5.75 3.61
N ASP A 123 -27.07 4.81 4.55
CA ASP A 123 -26.37 3.56 4.31
C ASP A 123 -27.20 2.64 3.41
N ASP A 124 -26.60 2.20 2.30
CA ASP A 124 -27.17 1.22 1.37
C ASP A 124 -26.70 -0.21 1.65
N GLY A 125 -25.89 -0.41 2.70
CA GLY A 125 -25.29 -1.69 3.03
C GLY A 125 -24.11 -2.06 2.14
N SER A 126 -23.58 -1.12 1.35
CA SER A 126 -22.41 -1.34 0.50
C SER A 126 -21.08 -1.35 1.27
N CYS A 127 -21.04 -1.01 2.55
CA CYS A 127 -19.81 -1.04 3.35
C CYS A 127 -19.14 -2.42 3.31
N VAL A 128 -17.95 -2.50 2.70
CA VAL A 128 -17.22 -3.75 2.49
C VAL A 128 -15.76 -3.56 2.89
N SER A 129 -15.29 -4.43 3.79
CA SER A 129 -13.87 -4.50 4.12
C SER A 129 -13.10 -5.21 3.01
N ILE A 130 -11.82 -4.89 2.86
CA ILE A 130 -10.93 -5.62 1.97
C ILE A 130 -10.25 -6.70 2.82
N PRO A 131 -10.61 -8.00 2.64
CA PRO A 131 -9.96 -9.08 3.37
C PRO A 131 -8.54 -9.30 2.86
N GLY A 132 -7.61 -9.53 3.78
CA GLY A 132 -6.22 -9.87 3.48
C GLY A 132 -5.35 -9.80 4.73
N CYS A 133 -4.05 -10.01 4.57
CA CYS A 133 -3.13 -9.89 5.69
C CYS A 133 -2.90 -8.43 6.08
N THR A 134 -3.24 -8.07 7.32
CA THR A 134 -3.06 -6.71 7.87
C THR A 134 -1.79 -6.54 8.69
N ASN A 135 -1.02 -7.61 8.91
CA ASN A 135 0.22 -7.56 9.68
C ASN A 135 1.39 -7.08 8.81
N PRO A 136 2.00 -5.90 9.07
CA PRO A 136 3.11 -5.37 8.28
C PRO A 136 4.40 -6.20 8.37
N ASP A 137 4.53 -7.07 9.38
CA ASP A 137 5.68 -7.97 9.54
C ASP A 137 5.53 -9.30 8.76
N ALA A 138 4.40 -9.50 8.07
CA ALA A 138 4.13 -10.70 7.29
C ALA A 138 4.65 -10.58 5.84
N ASP A 139 5.11 -11.71 5.29
CA ASP A 139 5.63 -11.81 3.91
C ASP A 139 4.56 -11.51 2.84
N ASN A 140 3.29 -11.70 3.18
CA ASN A 140 2.14 -11.44 2.32
C ASN A 140 1.28 -10.27 2.81
N TYR A 141 1.85 -9.33 3.56
CA TYR A 141 1.18 -8.11 3.97
C TYR A 141 0.51 -7.40 2.78
N ASP A 142 -0.78 -7.10 2.90
CA ASP A 142 -1.53 -6.32 1.94
C ASP A 142 -1.88 -4.94 2.54
N PRO A 143 -1.24 -3.85 2.08
CA PRO A 143 -1.53 -2.52 2.58
C PRO A 143 -2.94 -2.01 2.22
N ALA A 144 -3.65 -2.67 1.31
CA ALA A 144 -5.05 -2.37 1.00
C ALA A 144 -6.04 -3.14 1.90
N ALA A 145 -5.59 -4.18 2.61
CA ALA A 145 -6.45 -4.95 3.50
C ALA A 145 -6.89 -4.11 4.71
N THR A 146 -8.18 -4.16 5.01
CA THR A 146 -8.80 -3.50 6.17
C THR A 146 -9.47 -4.47 7.13
N LEU A 147 -9.47 -5.76 6.78
CA LEU A 147 -9.94 -6.84 7.62
C LEU A 147 -8.96 -8.00 7.54
N ASP A 148 -8.38 -8.36 8.68
CA ASP A 148 -7.55 -9.57 8.78
C ASP A 148 -8.41 -10.81 8.50
N ASP A 149 -8.06 -11.54 7.45
CA ASP A 149 -8.71 -12.79 7.07
C ASP A 149 -7.96 -14.03 7.58
N GLY A 150 -6.89 -13.82 8.37
CA GLY A 150 -6.05 -14.90 8.90
C GLY A 150 -5.10 -15.50 7.85
N SER A 151 -4.93 -14.86 6.70
CA SER A 151 -4.02 -15.32 5.64
C SER A 151 -2.56 -14.95 5.88
N CYS A 152 -2.23 -14.17 6.91
CA CYS A 152 -0.86 -13.72 7.17
C CYS A 152 0.13 -14.90 7.26
N VAL A 153 1.20 -14.81 6.47
CA VAL A 153 2.33 -15.74 6.45
C VAL A 153 3.57 -15.02 6.93
N ILE A 154 4.21 -15.59 7.96
CA ILE A 154 5.53 -15.20 8.44
C ILE A 154 6.42 -16.42 8.31
N VAL A 155 7.38 -16.38 7.39
CA VAL A 155 8.38 -17.42 7.20
C VAL A 155 9.57 -17.13 8.11
N GLY A 156 9.96 -18.12 8.92
CA GLY A 156 11.10 -17.95 9.82
C GLY A 156 11.55 -19.24 10.49
N CYS A 157 12.67 -19.15 11.21
CA CYS A 157 13.20 -20.26 12.00
C CYS A 157 12.28 -20.54 13.20
N THR A 158 11.77 -21.78 13.31
CA THR A 158 10.84 -22.16 14.40
C THR A 158 11.52 -22.89 15.55
N ASP A 159 12.82 -23.15 15.47
CA ASP A 159 13.59 -23.80 16.53
C ASP A 159 13.90 -22.81 17.67
N PRO A 160 13.35 -23.00 18.88
CA PRO A 160 13.57 -22.10 20.02
C PRO A 160 15.02 -22.10 20.55
N THR A 161 15.89 -22.96 20.04
CA THR A 161 17.32 -23.01 20.39
C THR A 161 18.20 -22.24 19.40
N ALA A 162 17.66 -21.80 18.26
CA ALA A 162 18.38 -20.98 17.30
C ALA A 162 18.48 -19.52 17.75
N LEU A 163 19.53 -18.83 17.29
CA LEU A 163 19.77 -17.41 17.59
C LEU A 163 18.82 -16.48 16.83
N ASN A 164 18.28 -16.91 15.68
CA ASN A 164 17.25 -16.23 14.91
C ASN A 164 15.86 -16.89 15.03
N TYR A 165 15.57 -17.48 16.18
CA TYR A 165 14.24 -18.01 16.44
C TYR A 165 13.16 -16.92 16.31
N GLU A 166 12.18 -17.15 15.42
CA GLU A 166 11.03 -16.27 15.20
C GLU A 166 9.77 -16.91 15.77
N ALA A 167 9.37 -16.46 16.97
CA ALA A 167 8.26 -17.07 17.72
C ALA A 167 6.88 -16.90 17.05
N ASN A 168 6.74 -15.92 16.14
CA ASN A 168 5.54 -15.61 15.39
C ASN A 168 5.53 -16.23 13.98
N ALA A 169 6.56 -16.99 13.59
CA ALA A 169 6.60 -17.68 12.31
C ALA A 169 5.38 -18.63 12.19
N THR A 170 4.59 -18.42 11.15
CA THR A 170 3.44 -19.26 10.82
C THR A 170 3.83 -20.41 9.89
N GLU A 171 4.91 -20.24 9.14
CA GLU A 171 5.50 -21.23 8.23
C GLU A 171 6.98 -21.42 8.57
N ALA A 172 7.41 -22.67 8.71
CA ALA A 172 8.77 -22.98 9.16
C ALA A 172 9.78 -22.91 8.00
N ASP A 173 10.86 -22.16 8.21
CA ASP A 173 12.10 -22.21 7.42
C ASP A 173 13.29 -22.55 8.32
N ASP A 174 13.30 -23.78 8.84
CA ASP A 174 14.34 -24.23 9.77
C ASP A 174 15.72 -24.38 9.10
N ALA A 175 15.80 -24.29 7.77
CA ALA A 175 17.07 -24.24 7.05
C ALA A 175 17.80 -22.89 7.25
N SER A 176 17.07 -21.84 7.64
CA SER A 176 17.62 -20.52 7.97
C SER A 176 18.14 -20.41 9.41
N CYS A 177 17.86 -21.39 10.28
CA CYS A 177 18.25 -21.36 11.68
C CYS A 177 19.78 -21.37 11.85
N TYR A 178 20.33 -20.48 12.67
CA TYR A 178 21.75 -20.50 13.07
C TYR A 178 21.93 -20.56 14.59
N TYR A 179 22.92 -21.34 15.04
CA TYR A 179 23.14 -21.66 16.46
C TYR A 179 24.42 -21.06 17.04
N THR A 180 25.25 -20.46 16.18
CA THR A 180 26.44 -19.72 16.56
C THR A 180 26.45 -18.38 15.83
N LEU A 181 26.95 -17.34 16.50
CA LEU A 181 27.13 -16.05 15.83
C LEU A 181 28.12 -16.21 14.67
N PRO A 182 27.93 -15.49 13.55
CA PRO A 182 28.95 -15.39 12.52
C PRO A 182 30.26 -14.93 13.15
N SER A 183 31.30 -15.75 13.05
CA SER A 183 32.56 -15.53 13.76
C SER A 183 33.62 -15.11 12.77
N VAL A 184 33.55 -13.85 12.36
CA VAL A 184 34.59 -13.21 11.55
C VAL A 184 35.63 -12.60 12.49
N ILE A 185 36.87 -13.01 12.36
CA ILE A 185 37.99 -12.49 13.14
C ILE A 185 39.02 -11.84 12.22
N ILE A 186 39.80 -10.91 12.76
CA ILE A 186 41.08 -10.53 12.16
C ILE A 186 42.08 -11.67 12.46
N ASN A 187 42.44 -12.43 11.44
CA ASN A 187 43.33 -13.58 11.57
C ASN A 187 44.81 -13.18 11.48
N GLU A 188 45.14 -12.31 10.53
CA GLU A 188 46.51 -11.85 10.30
C GLU A 188 46.55 -10.34 10.04
N ILE A 189 47.60 -9.68 10.56
CA ILE A 189 47.99 -8.32 10.18
C ILE A 189 49.44 -8.39 9.71
N HIS A 190 49.65 -8.12 8.43
CA HIS A 190 50.96 -8.11 7.80
C HIS A 190 51.48 -6.67 7.71
N TYR A 191 52.14 -6.19 8.76
CA TYR A 191 52.47 -4.76 8.93
C TYR A 191 53.92 -4.35 8.58
N ASN A 192 54.73 -5.27 8.06
CA ASN A 192 56.15 -5.00 7.71
C ASN A 192 56.66 -6.06 6.70
N PRO A 193 56.13 -6.07 5.47
CA PRO A 193 56.58 -6.97 4.41
C PRO A 193 58.08 -6.85 4.10
N CYS A 194 58.62 -7.85 3.42
CA CYS A 194 60.02 -7.82 3.03
C CYS A 194 60.20 -6.78 1.92
N GLY A 195 61.12 -5.83 2.08
CA GLY A 195 61.42 -4.81 1.05
C GLY A 195 61.89 -5.36 -0.32
N ALA A 196 62.08 -6.68 -0.46
CA ALA A 196 62.25 -7.33 -1.76
C ALA A 196 60.96 -7.36 -2.60
N GLN A 197 59.79 -7.20 -1.98
CA GLN A 197 58.47 -7.20 -2.63
C GLN A 197 58.10 -5.81 -3.16
N GLY A 198 58.58 -4.75 -2.50
CA GLY A 198 58.36 -3.37 -2.94
C GLY A 198 58.47 -2.39 -1.78
N ASP A 199 57.75 -1.26 -1.88
CA ASP A 199 57.56 -0.35 -0.74
C ASP A 199 56.86 -1.10 0.39
N ASP A 200 57.26 -0.85 1.63
CA ASP A 200 56.75 -1.55 2.81
C ASP A 200 55.23 -1.38 2.93
N PHE A 201 54.75 -0.15 2.79
CA PHE A 201 53.35 0.19 2.95
C PHE A 201 52.48 -0.49 1.87
N ASP A 202 52.94 -0.55 0.62
CA ASP A 202 52.18 -1.08 -0.51
C ASP A 202 51.82 -2.57 -0.40
N TYR A 203 52.53 -3.32 0.45
CA TYR A 203 52.35 -4.77 0.61
C TYR A 203 51.82 -5.14 2.01
N GLU A 204 51.38 -4.16 2.80
CA GLU A 204 50.66 -4.44 4.04
C GLU A 204 49.23 -4.93 3.76
N PHE A 205 48.75 -5.83 4.61
CA PHE A 205 47.37 -6.32 4.53
C PHE A 205 46.81 -6.76 5.89
N VAL A 206 45.49 -6.83 5.97
CA VAL A 206 44.74 -7.48 7.03
C VAL A 206 43.97 -8.66 6.45
N GLU A 207 44.03 -9.83 7.08
CA GLU A 207 43.24 -10.99 6.71
C GLU A 207 42.07 -11.16 7.67
N LEU A 208 40.85 -11.24 7.12
CA LEU A 208 39.66 -11.65 7.84
C LEU A 208 39.42 -13.14 7.62
N LEU A 209 39.07 -13.89 8.66
CA LEU A 209 38.73 -15.31 8.57
C LEU A 209 37.36 -15.56 9.20
N ASN A 210 36.50 -16.29 8.50
CA ASN A 210 35.29 -16.86 9.09
C ASN A 210 35.64 -18.17 9.82
N ILE A 211 35.76 -18.12 11.14
CA ILE A 211 35.99 -19.31 11.99
C ILE A 211 34.67 -19.99 12.40
N GLY A 212 33.52 -19.47 11.97
CA GLY A 212 32.21 -20.08 12.16
C GLY A 212 31.98 -21.29 11.25
N ASP A 213 30.80 -21.90 11.39
CA ASP A 213 30.36 -23.07 10.62
C ASP A 213 29.29 -22.75 9.56
N VAL A 214 28.88 -21.49 9.45
CA VAL A 214 27.92 -20.97 8.46
C VAL A 214 28.53 -19.87 7.60
N THR A 215 27.98 -19.67 6.41
CA THR A 215 28.32 -18.53 5.54
C THR A 215 27.84 -17.23 6.18
N VAL A 216 28.70 -16.20 6.16
CA VAL A 216 28.40 -14.86 6.68
C VAL A 216 28.17 -13.90 5.52
N GLY A 217 27.03 -13.22 5.49
CA GLY A 217 26.82 -12.06 4.61
C GLY A 217 27.48 -10.82 5.20
N LEU A 218 28.34 -10.17 4.40
CA LEU A 218 29.11 -8.98 4.81
C LEU A 218 28.62 -7.69 4.15
N SER A 219 27.55 -7.73 3.35
CA SER A 219 27.04 -6.53 2.67
C SER A 219 26.79 -5.39 3.65
N GLY A 220 27.41 -4.24 3.39
CA GLY A 220 27.29 -3.04 4.25
C GLY A 220 28.08 -3.08 5.55
N TYR A 221 28.86 -4.14 5.83
CA TYR A 221 29.77 -4.14 6.97
C TYR A 221 30.84 -3.08 6.76
N GLU A 222 31.23 -2.42 7.85
CA GLU A 222 32.20 -1.35 7.85
C GLU A 222 33.50 -1.82 8.50
N PHE A 223 34.63 -1.56 7.84
CA PHE A 223 35.96 -1.80 8.38
C PHE A 223 36.63 -0.47 8.71
N TYR A 224 37.03 -0.32 9.96
CA TYR A 224 37.66 0.88 10.49
C TYR A 224 39.14 0.65 10.79
N ASN A 225 39.96 1.67 10.55
CA ASN A 225 41.36 1.72 10.98
C ASN A 225 41.57 2.90 11.96
N GLU A 226 42.63 2.86 12.77
CA GLU A 226 43.00 3.97 13.68
C GLU A 226 44.39 4.52 13.35
N SER A 227 44.72 4.69 12.07
CA SER A 227 46.06 5.11 11.62
C SER A 227 46.43 6.54 12.08
N ALA A 228 45.43 7.40 12.37
CA ALA A 228 45.61 8.82 12.68
C ALA A 228 45.11 9.27 14.08
N GLY A 229 44.73 8.33 14.96
CA GLY A 229 44.28 8.62 16.34
C GLY A 229 42.79 8.92 16.50
N ASP A 230 42.00 8.78 15.44
CA ASP A 230 40.53 8.69 15.43
C ASP A 230 40.12 7.50 14.54
N ASP A 231 38.93 6.92 14.78
CA ASP A 231 38.37 5.84 13.95
C ASP A 231 38.10 6.33 12.52
N GLN A 232 38.75 5.71 11.55
CA GLN A 232 38.62 6.03 10.13
C GLN A 232 37.92 4.89 9.38
N LEU A 233 36.76 5.17 8.78
CA LEU A 233 36.09 4.23 7.89
C LEU A 233 36.94 4.02 6.63
N SER A 234 37.41 2.78 6.42
CA SER A 234 38.27 2.43 5.29
C SER A 234 37.59 1.55 4.25
N LEU A 235 36.56 0.80 4.61
CA LEU A 235 35.84 -0.03 3.66
C LEU A 235 34.40 -0.20 4.11
N VAL A 236 33.48 -0.05 3.16
CA VAL A 236 32.13 -0.60 3.27
C VAL A 236 32.06 -1.78 2.30
N PHE A 237 31.80 -2.98 2.81
CA PHE A 237 31.74 -4.18 1.98
C PHE A 237 30.60 -4.07 0.95
N PRO A 238 30.85 -4.36 -0.34
CA PRO A 238 29.84 -4.29 -1.38
C PRO A 238 28.62 -5.20 -1.14
N GLU A 239 27.50 -4.84 -1.78
CA GLU A 239 26.31 -5.68 -1.79
C GLU A 239 26.61 -7.06 -2.41
N GLY A 240 26.10 -8.12 -1.79
CA GLY A 240 26.35 -9.50 -2.19
C GLY A 240 27.66 -10.11 -1.66
N THR A 241 28.54 -9.35 -0.98
CA THR A 241 29.72 -9.93 -0.35
C THR A 241 29.32 -10.93 0.74
N SER A 242 29.88 -12.13 0.67
CA SER A 242 29.72 -13.18 1.67
C SER A 242 31.01 -13.95 1.86
N MET A 243 31.13 -14.66 2.98
CA MET A 243 32.30 -15.46 3.34
C MET A 243 31.83 -16.80 3.90
N ALA A 244 32.13 -17.88 3.20
CA ALA A 244 31.79 -19.24 3.62
C ALA A 244 32.55 -19.63 4.91
N ALA A 245 32.11 -20.71 5.57
CA ALA A 245 32.81 -21.26 6.73
C ALA A 245 34.26 -21.66 6.36
N GLY A 246 35.24 -21.13 7.08
CA GLY A 246 36.67 -21.35 6.82
C GLY A 246 37.26 -20.55 5.65
N GLU A 247 36.47 -19.72 4.96
CA GLU A 247 36.97 -18.78 3.94
C GLU A 247 37.62 -17.56 4.61
N PHE A 248 38.61 -16.98 3.92
CA PHE A 248 39.25 -15.73 4.31
C PHE A 248 39.15 -14.67 3.21
N ILE A 249 39.19 -13.40 3.63
CA ILE A 249 39.21 -12.21 2.78
C ILE A 249 40.45 -11.41 3.12
N VAL A 250 41.16 -10.92 2.11
CA VAL A 250 42.36 -10.07 2.31
C VAL A 250 42.01 -8.61 2.03
N LEU A 251 42.34 -7.73 2.96
CA LEU A 251 42.18 -6.28 2.86
C LEU A 251 43.56 -5.66 2.67
N VAL A 252 43.80 -5.05 1.51
CA VAL A 252 45.09 -4.44 1.13
C VAL A 252 45.00 -2.93 1.20
N VAL A 253 46.13 -2.24 1.38
CA VAL A 253 46.16 -0.77 1.52
C VAL A 253 46.48 -0.01 0.23
N SER A 254 46.77 -0.71 -0.87
CA SER A 254 47.06 -0.06 -2.16
C SER A 254 46.76 -0.93 -3.38
N ASP A 255 46.76 -0.31 -4.57
CA ASP A 255 46.62 -0.99 -5.86
C ASP A 255 47.78 -1.98 -6.14
N ALA A 256 48.97 -1.71 -5.58
CA ALA A 256 50.10 -2.61 -5.70
C ALA A 256 49.84 -3.91 -4.91
N GLY A 257 49.33 -3.79 -3.68
CA GLY A 257 48.85 -4.92 -2.89
C GLY A 257 47.73 -5.67 -3.61
N LEU A 258 46.75 -4.97 -4.20
CA LEU A 258 45.67 -5.60 -4.95
C LEU A 258 46.20 -6.46 -6.12
N ALA A 259 47.17 -5.93 -6.86
CA ALA A 259 47.80 -6.66 -7.96
C ALA A 259 48.62 -7.87 -7.48
N ALA A 260 49.22 -7.79 -6.29
CA ALA A 260 50.05 -8.85 -5.73
C ALA A 260 49.23 -9.99 -5.10
N TYR A 261 48.16 -9.67 -4.39
CA TYR A 261 47.35 -10.62 -3.64
C TYR A 261 46.07 -11.04 -4.38
N GLY A 262 45.66 -10.32 -5.43
CA GLY A 262 44.49 -10.64 -6.25
C GLY A 262 44.66 -11.88 -7.13
N GLY A 263 43.55 -12.47 -7.55
CA GLY A 263 43.52 -13.58 -8.52
C GLY A 263 43.91 -14.95 -7.96
N ASN A 264 44.11 -15.07 -6.64
CA ASN A 264 44.53 -16.30 -5.97
C ASN A 264 43.37 -17.19 -5.48
N GLY A 265 42.13 -16.89 -5.89
CA GLY A 265 40.94 -17.70 -5.57
C GLY A 265 40.24 -17.34 -4.27
N TYR A 266 40.73 -16.33 -3.54
CA TYR A 266 40.06 -15.67 -2.41
C TYR A 266 39.72 -14.22 -2.78
N GLN A 267 38.83 -13.61 -2.00
CA GLN A 267 38.38 -12.23 -2.23
C GLN A 267 39.41 -11.24 -1.69
N VAL A 268 39.61 -10.14 -2.41
CA VAL A 268 40.54 -9.06 -2.03
C VAL A 268 39.85 -7.71 -2.19
N PHE A 269 39.92 -6.87 -1.16
CA PHE A 269 39.39 -5.50 -1.18
C PHE A 269 40.48 -4.51 -0.83
N VAL A 270 40.41 -3.32 -1.45
CA VAL A 270 41.34 -2.22 -1.14
C VAL A 270 40.70 -1.34 -0.08
N LEU A 271 41.44 -1.07 0.99
CA LEU A 271 41.09 -0.11 2.03
C LEU A 271 41.31 1.30 1.51
N ASP A 272 40.35 2.18 1.75
CA ASP A 272 40.52 3.62 1.58
C ASP A 272 41.33 4.18 2.75
N ALA A 273 42.43 4.88 2.42
CA ALA A 273 43.30 5.53 3.37
C ALA A 273 42.83 6.94 3.78
N GLY A 274 41.70 7.41 3.21
CA GLY A 274 41.13 8.76 3.43
C GLY A 274 41.69 9.83 2.52
#